data_AF-A0A1V9Z8G3-F1
#
_entry.id   AF-A0A1V9Z8G3-F1
#
_cell.length_a   1.000
_cell.length_b   1.000
_cell.length_c   1.000
_cell.angle_alpha   90.00
_cell.angle_beta   90.00
_cell.angle_gamma   90.00
#
_symmetry.space_group_name_H-M   'P 1'
#
loop_
_entity.id
_entity.type
_entity.pdbx_description
1 polymer ?
#
loop_
_entity_poly.entity_id
_entity_poly.type
_entity_poly.pdbx_seq_one_letter_code
_entity_poly.pdbx_strand_id
1 'polypeptide(L)'
;MSGPAGRPKGGAKGSGLSLERFIRGKARPTNYKSESSSGKRRRVEKAVLLRGYRKEKERAVAEPPAKAGPPSFYDKFFSSIGKDDEEPQAKKPRDDTKATRKPDPLFKAKRKAQDVRDEKQAKRQAIEAKLQEKESKIVQRKKRHVKLSLRTKTGQPVIKHQMKDILQKLKASK
;
A
#
# COMPACT_ATOMS: atom_id res chain seq x y z
N MET A 1 1.66 30.39 68.47
CA MET A 1 1.06 30.14 67.14
C MET A 1 2.19 30.19 66.11
N SER A 2 2.58 29.05 65.57
CA SER A 2 3.68 28.92 64.60
C SER A 2 3.14 28.26 63.33
N GLY A 3 3.42 28.88 62.19
CA GLY A 3 2.85 28.51 60.88
C GLY A 3 3.33 27.14 60.35
N PRO A 4 2.63 26.57 59.35
CA PRO A 4 3.03 25.30 58.78
C PRO A 4 4.28 25.45 57.91
N ALA A 5 5.26 24.60 58.23
CA ALA A 5 6.52 24.44 57.52
C ALA A 5 6.31 24.13 56.04
N GLY A 6 7.04 24.87 55.19
CA GLY A 6 7.21 24.56 53.78
C GLY A 6 7.89 23.21 53.58
N ARG A 7 7.32 22.37 52.72
CA ARG A 7 7.96 21.14 52.24
C ARG A 7 8.98 21.49 51.15
N PRO A 8 10.18 20.88 51.17
CA PRO A 8 11.24 21.17 50.22
C PRO A 8 10.87 20.72 48.79
N LYS A 9 11.14 21.61 47.83
CA LYS A 9 11.26 21.28 46.40
C LYS A 9 12.54 20.46 46.20
N GLY A 10 12.37 19.16 46.00
CA GLY A 10 13.46 18.30 45.57
C GLY A 10 12.88 17.02 44.96
N GLY A 11 13.15 16.78 43.68
CA GLY A 11 12.72 15.52 43.06
C GLY A 11 12.76 15.49 41.55
N ALA A 12 13.92 15.12 41.02
CA ALA A 12 14.12 14.31 39.81
C ALA A 12 13.39 14.72 38.51
N LYS A 13 14.22 15.21 37.58
CA LYS A 13 13.99 15.07 36.14
C LYS A 13 13.76 13.59 35.80
N GLY A 14 12.52 13.23 35.45
CA GLY A 14 12.19 12.00 34.74
C GLY A 14 11.61 10.86 35.58
N SER A 15 10.30 10.66 35.49
CA SER A 15 9.69 9.38 35.08
C SER A 15 8.19 9.57 34.88
N GLY A 16 7.67 9.06 33.77
CA GLY A 16 6.31 9.32 33.30
C GLY A 16 5.22 8.56 34.04
N LEU A 17 5.07 8.76 35.35
CA LEU A 17 4.09 8.06 36.19
C LEU A 17 3.29 9.03 37.07
N SER A 18 2.82 10.16 36.55
CA SER A 18 1.76 10.90 37.25
C SER A 18 0.42 10.17 37.05
N LEU A 19 -0.33 9.96 38.14
CA LEU A 19 -1.66 9.34 38.12
C LEU A 19 -2.60 10.06 37.14
N GLU A 20 -2.49 11.38 37.07
CA GLU A 20 -3.22 12.22 36.11
C GLU A 20 -2.87 11.89 34.65
N ARG A 21 -1.60 11.55 34.35
CA ARG A 21 -1.15 11.13 33.03
C ARG A 21 -1.54 9.68 32.72
N PHE A 22 -1.63 8.82 33.73
CA PHE A 22 -2.16 7.46 33.59
C PHE A 22 -3.67 7.47 33.29
N ILE A 23 -4.44 8.28 34.02
CA ILE A 23 -5.89 8.45 33.82
C ILE A 23 -6.16 9.13 32.46
N ARG A 24 -5.45 10.22 32.12
CA ARG A 24 -5.54 10.82 30.76
C ARG A 24 -5.07 9.89 29.66
N GLY A 25 -4.07 9.04 29.93
CA GLY A 25 -3.55 8.05 28.98
C GLY A 25 -4.56 6.94 28.66
N LYS A 26 -5.34 6.51 29.67
CA LYS A 26 -6.46 5.57 29.52
C LYS A 26 -7.70 6.22 28.89
N ALA A 27 -7.92 7.51 29.12
CA ALA A 27 -9.06 8.27 28.59
C ALA A 27 -8.87 8.75 27.14
N ARG A 28 -7.64 8.72 26.60
CA ARG A 28 -7.43 8.92 25.17
C ARG A 28 -7.76 7.62 24.44
N PRO A 29 -8.73 7.61 23.50
CA PRO A 29 -8.88 6.47 22.62
C PRO A 29 -7.52 6.24 21.95
N THR A 30 -7.06 4.99 21.95
CA THR A 30 -5.84 4.49 21.30
C THR A 30 -5.83 4.69 19.78
N ASN A 31 -6.77 5.48 19.25
CA ASN A 31 -6.92 5.93 17.88
C ASN A 31 -5.84 6.92 17.43
N TYR A 32 -4.91 7.32 18.30
CA TYR A 32 -3.67 7.96 17.87
C TYR A 32 -2.75 6.91 17.23
N LYS A 33 -3.23 6.34 16.11
CA LYS A 33 -2.40 5.61 15.16
C LYS A 33 -1.28 6.57 14.81
N SER A 34 -0.06 6.25 15.22
CA SER A 34 1.13 6.89 14.70
C SER A 34 0.94 6.96 13.19
N GLU A 35 0.90 8.17 12.65
CA GLU A 35 0.58 8.35 11.24
C GLU A 35 1.60 7.56 10.44
N SER A 36 1.12 6.49 9.81
CA SER A 36 1.99 5.64 9.01
C SER A 36 2.68 6.51 7.98
N SER A 37 3.89 6.16 7.59
CA SER A 37 4.63 6.86 6.53
C SER A 37 3.76 7.06 5.27
N SER A 38 2.85 6.13 5.00
CA SER A 38 1.79 6.22 3.99
C SER A 38 0.79 7.37 4.21
N GLY A 39 0.30 7.58 5.43
CA GLY A 39 -0.62 8.68 5.76
C GLY A 39 0.03 10.07 5.67
N LYS A 40 1.31 10.18 6.02
CA LYS A 40 2.10 11.41 5.80
C LYS A 40 2.27 11.70 4.30
N ARG A 41 2.64 10.69 3.50
CA ARG A 41 2.78 10.80 2.04
C ARG A 41 1.50 11.28 1.37
N ARG A 42 0.35 10.69 1.73
CA ARG A 42 -0.97 11.08 1.17
C ARG A 42 -1.33 12.53 1.44
N ARG A 43 -0.98 13.08 2.61
CA ARG A 43 -1.24 14.49 2.93
C ARG A 43 -0.31 15.45 2.19
N VAL A 44 0.96 15.09 2.02
CA VAL A 44 1.88 15.86 1.19
C VAL A 44 1.39 15.92 -0.25
N GLU A 45 0.99 14.77 -0.81
CA GLU A 45 0.43 14.67 -2.17
C GLU A 45 -0.83 15.52 -2.33
N LYS A 46 -1.76 15.44 -1.36
CA LYS A 46 -2.97 16.28 -1.35
C LYS A 46 -2.63 17.77 -1.26
N ALA A 47 -1.62 18.16 -0.48
CA ALA A 47 -1.20 19.55 -0.36
C ALA A 47 -0.55 20.08 -1.64
N VAL A 48 0.25 19.26 -2.33
CA VAL A 48 0.85 19.60 -3.64
C VAL A 48 -0.24 19.80 -4.69
N LEU A 49 -1.21 18.89 -4.77
CA LEU A 49 -2.36 18.99 -5.68
C LEU A 49 -3.17 20.26 -5.44
N LEU A 50 -3.50 20.57 -4.18
CA LEU A 50 -4.23 21.79 -3.84
C LEU A 50 -3.45 23.06 -4.20
N ARG A 51 -2.12 23.04 -4.06
CA ARG A 51 -1.27 24.17 -4.47
C ARG A 51 -1.24 24.34 -6.00
N GLY A 52 -1.18 23.24 -6.74
CA GLY A 52 -1.28 23.24 -8.21
C GLY A 52 -2.61 23.82 -8.67
N TYR A 53 -3.71 23.30 -8.13
CA TYR A 53 -5.06 23.76 -8.46
C TYR A 53 -5.27 25.25 -8.16
N ARG A 54 -4.79 25.75 -7.00
CA ARG A 54 -4.89 27.19 -6.68
C ARG A 54 -4.12 28.05 -7.68
N LYS A 55 -2.90 27.64 -8.06
CA LYS A 55 -2.10 28.35 -9.07
C LYS A 55 -2.77 28.35 -10.44
N GLU A 56 -3.34 27.23 -10.87
CA GLU A 56 -4.05 27.12 -12.15
C GLU A 56 -5.33 27.94 -12.15
N LYS A 57 -6.08 27.91 -11.04
CA LYS A 57 -7.27 28.74 -10.86
C LYS A 57 -6.94 30.23 -10.89
N GLU A 58 -5.85 30.65 -10.25
CA GLU A 58 -5.36 32.04 -10.30
C GLU A 58 -4.92 32.42 -11.72
N ARG A 59 -4.25 31.53 -12.47
CA ARG A 59 -3.91 31.77 -13.88
C ARG A 59 -5.14 31.87 -14.78
N ALA A 60 -6.14 31.02 -14.56
CA ALA A 60 -7.39 31.04 -15.31
C ALA A 60 -8.24 32.29 -15.01
N VAL A 61 -8.03 32.95 -13.86
CA VAL A 61 -8.68 34.21 -13.50
C VAL A 61 -7.86 35.43 -13.95
N ALA A 62 -6.53 35.30 -14.05
CA ALA A 62 -5.62 36.38 -14.45
C ALA A 62 -5.50 36.57 -15.97
N GLU A 63 -5.84 35.56 -16.79
CA GLU A 63 -5.91 35.72 -18.24
C GLU A 63 -7.37 35.94 -18.70
N PRO A 64 -7.74 37.13 -19.21
CA PRO A 64 -8.94 37.24 -20.05
C PRO A 64 -8.71 36.36 -21.31
N PRO A 65 -9.78 35.90 -21.99
CA PRO A 65 -9.63 35.04 -23.18
C PRO A 65 -8.83 35.80 -24.25
N ALA A 66 -7.54 35.54 -24.31
CA ALA A 66 -6.66 36.10 -25.30
C ALA A 66 -7.14 35.59 -26.66
N LYS A 67 -7.49 36.55 -27.51
CA LYS A 67 -7.87 36.37 -28.92
C LYS A 67 -7.04 35.26 -29.56
N ALA A 68 -7.74 34.40 -30.30
CA ALA A 68 -7.20 33.33 -31.13
C ALA A 68 -5.84 33.72 -31.75
N GLY A 69 -4.78 33.20 -31.15
CA GLY A 69 -3.45 33.23 -31.75
C GLY A 69 -3.44 32.35 -33.01
N PRO A 70 -2.42 32.49 -33.87
CA PRO A 70 -2.25 31.59 -35.01
C PRO A 70 -2.19 30.14 -34.50
N PRO A 71 -2.87 29.19 -35.18
CA PRO A 71 -3.03 27.83 -34.67
C PRO A 71 -1.67 27.20 -34.39
N SER A 72 -1.57 26.62 -33.19
CA SER A 72 -0.38 25.88 -32.74
C SER A 72 -0.06 24.77 -33.74
N PHE A 73 1.21 24.36 -33.81
CA PHE A 73 1.61 23.18 -34.57
C PHE A 73 0.72 21.97 -34.26
N TYR A 74 0.33 21.80 -32.99
CA TYR A 74 -0.55 20.71 -32.57
C TYR A 74 -1.98 20.89 -33.06
N ASP A 75 -2.53 22.10 -33.12
CA ASP A 75 -3.87 22.35 -33.68
C ASP A 75 -3.91 21.96 -35.16
N LYS A 76 -2.85 22.29 -35.91
CA LYS A 76 -2.73 21.90 -37.32
C LYS A 76 -2.58 20.39 -37.47
N PHE A 77 -1.78 19.75 -36.63
CA PHE A 77 -1.53 18.31 -36.65
C PHE A 77 -2.78 17.47 -36.33
N PHE A 78 -3.56 17.85 -35.32
CA PHE A 78 -4.80 17.13 -35.01
C PHE A 78 -5.92 17.45 -36.00
N SER A 79 -5.93 18.67 -36.58
CA SER A 79 -6.86 19.00 -37.67
C SER A 79 -6.56 18.23 -38.96
N SER A 80 -5.29 17.89 -39.24
CA SER A 80 -4.94 17.03 -40.38
C SER A 80 -5.28 15.57 -40.14
N ILE A 81 -5.19 15.07 -38.90
CA ILE A 81 -5.54 13.67 -38.58
C ILE A 81 -7.05 13.40 -38.72
N GLY A 82 -7.90 14.40 -38.54
CA GLY A 82 -9.36 14.24 -38.61
C GLY A 82 -10.01 14.55 -39.97
N LYS A 83 -9.23 14.91 -41.00
CA LYS A 83 -9.76 15.29 -42.33
C LYS A 83 -9.36 14.35 -43.48
N ASP A 84 -8.51 13.37 -43.22
CA ASP A 84 -8.11 12.36 -44.21
C ASP A 84 -8.89 11.05 -44.00
N ASP A 85 -10.21 11.09 -44.22
CA ASP A 85 -11.05 9.90 -44.45
C ASP A 85 -11.10 9.57 -45.97
N GLU A 86 -9.96 9.67 -46.66
CA GLU A 86 -9.76 8.96 -47.93
C GLU A 86 -8.90 7.71 -47.68
N GLU A 87 -9.60 6.58 -47.62
CA GLU A 87 -9.16 5.21 -47.88
C GLU A 87 -7.63 4.97 -47.93
N PRO A 88 -7.00 4.44 -46.86
CA PRO A 88 -5.61 4.01 -46.96
C PRO A 88 -5.55 2.71 -47.77
N GLN A 89 -5.15 2.82 -49.05
CA GLN A 89 -4.73 1.65 -49.83
C GLN A 89 -3.71 0.83 -49.04
N ALA A 90 -4.08 -0.41 -48.73
CA ALA A 90 -3.25 -1.38 -48.04
C ALA A 90 -1.98 -1.65 -48.87
N LYS A 91 -0.89 -0.94 -48.55
CA LYS A 91 0.45 -1.26 -49.04
C LYS A 91 0.82 -2.64 -48.51
N LYS A 92 0.84 -3.63 -49.41
CA LYS A 92 1.35 -4.99 -49.15
C LYS A 92 2.73 -4.90 -48.48
N PRO A 93 3.03 -5.74 -47.47
CA PRO A 93 4.35 -5.75 -46.87
C PRO A 93 5.36 -6.19 -47.91
N ARG A 94 6.31 -5.31 -48.25
CA ARG A 94 7.51 -5.71 -48.98
C ARG A 94 8.30 -6.65 -48.07
N ASP A 95 8.44 -7.89 -48.51
CA ASP A 95 9.41 -8.85 -47.98
C ASP A 95 10.83 -8.38 -48.38
N ASP A 96 11.30 -7.34 -47.70
CA ASP A 96 12.67 -6.88 -47.81
C ASP A 96 13.58 -7.79 -46.96
N THR A 97 13.97 -8.88 -47.61
CA THR A 97 15.34 -9.42 -47.64
C THR A 97 16.25 -9.00 -46.49
N LYS A 98 16.51 -9.91 -45.54
CA LYS A 98 17.68 -9.95 -44.63
C LYS A 98 18.35 -8.59 -44.36
N ALA A 99 17.56 -7.57 -43.99
CA ALA A 99 18.12 -6.31 -43.57
C ALA A 99 18.89 -6.61 -42.30
N THR A 100 20.18 -6.27 -42.28
CA THR A 100 21.02 -6.27 -41.09
C THR A 100 20.30 -5.45 -40.02
N ARG A 101 19.43 -6.10 -39.24
CA ARG A 101 18.59 -5.48 -38.22
C ARG A 101 19.54 -4.90 -37.20
N LYS A 102 19.83 -3.61 -37.34
CA LYS A 102 20.55 -2.83 -36.34
C LYS A 102 19.82 -3.11 -35.02
N PRO A 103 20.54 -3.53 -33.97
CA PRO A 103 19.89 -3.87 -32.71
C PRO A 103 19.04 -2.68 -32.27
N ASP A 104 17.78 -2.95 -31.89
CA ASP A 104 16.88 -1.92 -31.39
C ASP A 104 17.63 -1.12 -30.30
N PRO A 105 17.83 0.20 -30.45
CA PRO A 105 18.59 1.01 -29.50
C PRO A 105 17.98 0.93 -28.09
N LEU A 106 16.70 0.56 -27.99
CA LEU A 106 15.98 0.37 -26.72
C LEU A 106 15.97 -1.08 -26.24
N PHE A 107 16.54 -2.05 -26.97
CA PHE A 107 16.49 -3.47 -26.59
C PHE A 107 17.08 -3.71 -25.19
N LYS A 108 18.25 -3.13 -24.91
CA LYS A 108 18.90 -3.24 -23.60
C LYS A 108 18.07 -2.57 -22.50
N ALA A 109 17.42 -1.44 -22.80
CA ALA A 109 16.56 -0.73 -21.86
C ALA A 109 15.27 -1.50 -21.57
N LYS A 110 14.64 -2.07 -22.61
CA LYS A 110 13.43 -2.91 -22.50
C LYS A 110 13.71 -4.17 -21.69
N ARG A 111 14.83 -4.86 -21.95
CA ARG A 111 15.23 -6.05 -21.17
C ARG A 111 15.45 -5.72 -19.70
N LYS A 112 16.22 -4.66 -19.39
CA LYS A 112 16.42 -4.20 -18.01
C LYS A 112 15.10 -3.81 -17.33
N ALA A 113 14.19 -3.15 -18.04
CA ALA A 113 12.89 -2.77 -17.49
C ALA A 113 12.01 -4.00 -17.22
N GLN A 114 12.11 -5.04 -18.04
CA GLN A 114 11.45 -6.32 -17.82
C GLN A 114 12.05 -7.05 -16.62
N ASP A 115 13.38 -7.16 -16.53
CA ASP A 115 14.06 -7.78 -15.38
C ASP A 115 13.65 -7.13 -14.05
N VAL A 116 13.58 -5.79 -14.01
CA VAL A 116 13.13 -5.05 -12.81
C VAL A 116 11.65 -5.31 -12.48
N ARG A 117 10.79 -5.47 -13.49
CA ARG A 117 9.37 -5.81 -13.29
C ARG A 117 9.24 -7.22 -12.72
N ASP A 118 9.96 -8.17 -13.30
CA ASP A 118 9.93 -9.59 -12.92
C ASP A 118 10.47 -9.76 -11.49
N GLU A 119 11.58 -9.12 -11.14
CA GLU A 119 12.09 -9.10 -9.76
C GLU A 119 11.07 -8.54 -8.76
N LYS A 120 10.38 -7.45 -9.11
CA LYS A 120 9.39 -6.83 -8.25
C LYS A 120 8.16 -7.72 -8.08
N GLN A 121 7.74 -8.41 -9.14
CA GLN A 121 6.64 -9.38 -9.09
C GLN A 121 7.04 -10.59 -8.24
N ALA A 122 8.23 -11.15 -8.44
CA ALA A 122 8.74 -12.25 -7.63
C ALA A 122 8.81 -11.90 -6.12
N LYS A 123 9.29 -10.69 -5.79
CA LYS A 123 9.31 -10.19 -4.40
C LYS A 123 7.89 -10.09 -3.82
N ARG A 124 6.91 -9.62 -4.59
CA ARG A 124 5.50 -9.54 -4.15
C ARG A 124 4.90 -10.93 -3.94
N GLN A 125 5.07 -11.84 -4.90
CA GLN A 125 4.59 -13.21 -4.80
C GLN A 125 5.20 -13.94 -3.60
N ALA A 126 6.49 -13.76 -3.34
CA ALA A 126 7.15 -14.35 -2.18
C ALA A 126 6.58 -13.82 -0.84
N ILE A 127 6.22 -12.54 -0.78
CA ILE A 127 5.56 -11.96 0.40
C ILE A 127 4.15 -12.51 0.56
N GLU A 128 3.39 -12.57 -0.53
CA GLU A 128 2.02 -13.08 -0.55
C GLU A 128 1.96 -14.55 -0.14
N ALA A 129 2.85 -15.39 -0.68
CA ALA A 129 2.96 -16.80 -0.29
C ALA A 129 3.24 -16.95 1.22
N LYS A 130 4.15 -16.13 1.79
CA LYS A 130 4.42 -16.13 3.23
C LYS A 130 3.21 -15.68 4.06
N LEU A 131 2.40 -14.76 3.56
CA LEU A 131 1.16 -14.34 4.23
C LEU A 131 0.11 -15.44 4.18
N GLN A 132 -0.11 -16.07 3.03
CA GLN A 132 -1.05 -17.18 2.87
C GLN A 132 -0.64 -18.39 3.73
N GLU A 133 0.65 -18.69 3.86
CA GLU A 133 1.13 -19.74 4.76
C GLU A 133 0.83 -19.41 6.24
N LYS A 134 1.03 -18.15 6.65
CA LYS A 134 0.68 -17.72 8.02
C LYS A 134 -0.83 -17.78 8.26
N GLU A 135 -1.63 -17.33 7.31
CA GLU A 135 -3.09 -17.35 7.39
C GLU A 135 -3.63 -18.77 7.46
N SER A 136 -3.15 -19.67 6.59
CA SER A 136 -3.53 -21.08 6.62
C SER A 136 -3.16 -21.75 7.95
N LYS A 137 -1.97 -21.49 8.50
CA LYS A 137 -1.58 -21.95 9.85
C LYS A 137 -2.50 -21.42 10.94
N ILE A 138 -2.89 -20.16 10.89
CA ILE A 138 -3.84 -19.55 11.85
C ILE A 138 -5.22 -20.21 11.72
N VAL A 139 -5.72 -20.41 10.51
CA VAL A 139 -7.02 -21.06 10.26
C VAL A 139 -7.00 -22.50 10.77
N GLN A 140 -5.94 -23.26 10.47
CA GLN A 140 -5.77 -24.63 10.98
C GLN A 140 -5.73 -24.65 12.51
N ARG A 141 -4.97 -23.73 13.14
CA ARG A 141 -4.91 -23.61 14.60
C ARG A 141 -6.28 -23.29 15.20
N LYS A 142 -7.04 -22.35 14.63
CA LYS A 142 -8.39 -22.00 15.08
C LYS A 142 -9.36 -23.18 14.94
N LYS A 143 -9.34 -23.87 13.79
CA LYS A 143 -10.16 -25.08 13.57
C LYS A 143 -9.83 -26.18 14.58
N ARG A 144 -8.53 -26.42 14.82
CA ARG A 144 -8.07 -27.38 15.82
C ARG A 144 -8.51 -27.00 17.22
N HIS A 145 -8.38 -25.72 17.58
CA HIS A 145 -8.85 -25.21 18.88
C HIS A 145 -10.34 -25.48 19.06
N VAL A 146 -11.19 -25.03 18.13
CA VAL A 146 -12.65 -25.23 18.20
C VAL A 146 -12.99 -26.71 18.38
N LYS A 147 -12.32 -27.59 17.63
CA LYS A 147 -12.55 -29.04 17.69
C LYS A 147 -12.13 -29.64 19.03
N LEU A 148 -11.02 -29.21 19.60
CA LEU A 148 -10.52 -29.71 20.90
C LEU A 148 -11.23 -29.09 22.09
N SER A 149 -11.77 -27.87 21.94
CA SER A 149 -12.57 -27.19 22.97
C SER A 149 -14.03 -27.63 22.99
N LEU A 150 -14.46 -28.44 22.01
CA LEU A 150 -15.82 -28.94 21.94
C LEU A 150 -16.14 -29.79 23.17
N ARG A 151 -17.28 -29.50 23.78
CA ARG A 151 -17.80 -30.17 24.98
C ARG A 151 -19.17 -30.79 24.71
N THR A 152 -19.49 -31.84 25.45
CA THR A 152 -20.81 -32.47 25.45
C THR A 152 -21.84 -31.55 26.12
N LYS A 153 -23.13 -31.93 26.06
CA LYS A 153 -24.22 -31.20 26.76
C LYS A 153 -23.95 -31.06 28.27
N THR A 154 -23.27 -32.03 28.85
CA THR A 154 -22.86 -32.05 30.27
C THR A 154 -21.56 -31.28 30.55
N GLY A 155 -20.98 -30.63 29.55
CA GLY A 155 -19.74 -29.84 29.69
C GLY A 155 -18.45 -30.67 29.68
N GLN A 156 -18.53 -31.99 29.56
CA GLN A 156 -17.36 -32.85 29.49
C GLN A 156 -16.65 -32.72 28.14
N PRO A 157 -15.31 -32.83 28.09
CA PRO A 157 -14.58 -32.77 26.83
C PRO A 157 -14.92 -33.96 25.92
N VAL A 158 -15.03 -33.70 24.61
CA VAL A 158 -15.26 -34.77 23.63
C VAL A 158 -13.97 -35.56 23.40
N ILE A 159 -13.82 -36.67 24.14
CA ILE A 159 -12.59 -37.51 24.17
C ILE A 159 -12.15 -37.98 22.78
N LYS A 160 -13.10 -38.28 21.88
CA LYS A 160 -12.81 -38.69 20.48
C LYS A 160 -11.91 -37.68 19.75
N HIS A 161 -12.09 -36.39 19.98
CA HIS A 161 -11.29 -35.35 19.33
C HIS A 161 -9.89 -35.25 19.95
N GLN A 162 -9.79 -35.41 21.26
CA GLN A 162 -8.52 -35.39 21.99
C GLN A 162 -7.66 -36.61 21.64
N MET A 163 -8.25 -37.81 21.62
CA MET A 163 -7.53 -39.03 21.23
C MET A 163 -7.00 -38.95 19.81
N LYS A 164 -7.81 -38.44 18.86
CA LYS A 164 -7.34 -38.27 17.47
C LYS A 164 -6.13 -37.32 17.38
N ASP A 165 -6.13 -36.24 18.16
CA ASP A 165 -5.00 -35.29 18.21
C ASP A 165 -3.74 -35.92 18.83
N ILE A 166 -3.88 -36.68 19.91
CA ILE A 166 -2.78 -37.41 20.55
C ILE A 166 -2.17 -38.41 19.57
N LEU A 167 -2.99 -39.23 18.91
CA LEU A 167 -2.53 -40.21 17.92
C LEU A 167 -1.81 -39.54 16.74
N GLN A 168 -2.30 -38.39 16.28
CA GLN A 168 -1.62 -37.62 15.23
C GLN A 168 -0.24 -37.11 15.67
N LYS A 169 -0.13 -36.60 16.90
CA LYS A 169 1.16 -36.17 17.47
C LYS A 169 2.14 -37.33 17.61
N LEU A 170 1.67 -38.49 18.08
CA LEU A 170 2.50 -39.69 18.22
C LEU A 170 3.00 -40.19 16.85
N LYS A 171 2.17 -40.11 15.81
CA LYS A 171 2.58 -40.46 14.44
C LYS A 171 3.59 -39.47 13.84
N ALA A 172 3.46 -38.18 14.13
CA ALA A 172 4.38 -37.15 13.62
C ALA A 172 5.70 -37.08 14.41
N SER A 173 5.75 -37.69 15.59
CA SER A 173 6.94 -37.79 16.43
C SER A 173 7.80 -39.02 16.13
N LYS A 174 7.33 -39.92 15.27
CA LYS A 174 8.10 -41.02 14.67
C LYS A 174 8.66 -40.55 13.33
#